data_AF-A0A1Q8G4Y2-F1
#
_entry.id   AF-A0A1Q8G4Y2-F1
#
_cell.length_a   1.000
_cell.length_b   1.000
_cell.length_c   1.000
_cell.angle_alpha   90.00
_cell.angle_beta   90.00
_cell.angle_gamma   90.00
#
_symmetry.space_group_name_H-M   'P 1'
#
loop_
_entity.id
_entity.type
_entity.pdbx_description
1 polymer ?
#
loop_
_entity_poly.entity_id
_entity_poly.type
_entity_poly.pdbx_seq_one_letter_code
_entity_poly.pdbx_strand_id
1 'polypeptide(L)' 'MSDHVPDEVLMERIKIHLAKGSASIYDLCLEMNRHPKNVRQAVSDLMHYGEVKEHRDGRRYELVDGGFTPGPDGGVAA' A
#
# COMPACT_ATOMS: atom_id res chain seq x y z
N MET A 1 -3.96 23.30 -10.26
CA MET A 1 -2.90 22.44 -9.69
C MET A 1 -3.08 21.06 -10.30
N SER A 2 -2.31 20.72 -11.34
CA SER A 2 -2.35 19.38 -11.96
C SER A 2 -1.52 18.45 -11.10
N ASP A 3 -2.16 17.91 -10.07
CA ASP A 3 -1.55 16.93 -9.18
C ASP A 3 -1.78 15.53 -9.75
N HIS A 4 -1.34 15.28 -10.99
CA HIS A 4 -1.35 13.93 -11.57
C HIS A 4 -0.12 13.20 -11.05
N VAL A 5 -0.20 12.67 -9.83
CA VAL A 5 0.77 11.69 -9.35
C VAL A 5 0.53 10.40 -10.14
N PRO A 6 1.57 9.84 -10.80
CA PRO A 6 1.45 8.57 -11.49
C PRO A 6 0.97 7.47 -10.56
N ASP A 7 0.14 6.55 -11.06
CA ASP A 7 -0.41 5.45 -10.26
C ASP A 7 0.71 4.59 -9.62
N GLU A 8 1.86 4.44 -10.28
CA GLU A 8 3.04 3.76 -9.74
C GLU A 8 3.57 4.39 -8.45
N VAL A 9 3.65 5.72 -8.41
CA VAL A 9 4.10 6.46 -7.21
C VAL A 9 3.08 6.34 -6.09
N LEU A 10 1.78 6.32 -6.43
CA LEU A 10 0.71 6.09 -5.45
C LEU A 10 0.81 4.68 -4.85
N MET A 11 1.02 3.66 -5.68
CA MET A 11 1.19 2.27 -5.25
C MET A 11 2.41 2.10 -4.34
N GLU A 12 3.57 2.66 -4.70
CA GLU A 12 4.77 2.63 -3.86
C GLU A 12 4.54 3.27 -2.48
N ARG A 13 3.87 4.44 -2.44
CA ARG A 13 3.56 5.09 -1.16
C ARG A 13 2.59 4.29 -0.30
N ILE A 14 1.61 3.62 -0.91
CA ILE A 14 0.71 2.70 -0.20
C ILE A 14 1.51 1.54 0.39
N LYS A 15 2.43 0.93 -0.37
CA LYS A 15 3.29 -0.15 0.14
C LYS A 15 4.15 0.29 1.31
N ILE A 16 4.81 1.45 1.23
CA ILE A 16 5.63 2.01 2.32
C ILE A 16 4.79 2.22 3.59
N HIS A 17 3.53 2.67 3.45
CA HIS A 17 2.64 2.82 4.60
C HIS A 17 2.24 1.45 5.18
N LEU A 18 1.88 0.49 4.33
CA LEU A 18 1.50 -0.86 4.74
C LEU A 18 2.68 -1.69 5.28
N ALA A 19 3.93 -1.31 4.99
CA ALA A 19 5.12 -1.90 5.62
C ALA A 19 5.19 -1.62 7.13
N LYS A 20 4.46 -0.61 7.63
CA LYS A 20 4.37 -0.30 9.07
C LYS A 20 3.28 -1.10 9.79
N GLY A 21 2.42 -1.80 9.04
CA GLY A 21 1.30 -2.55 9.57
C GLY A 21 0.08 -2.55 8.64
N SER A 22 -1.07 -3.03 9.13
CA SER A 22 -2.30 -3.03 8.34
C SER A 22 -3.03 -1.70 8.42
N ALA A 23 -3.63 -1.27 7.30
CA ALA A 23 -4.38 -0.01 7.21
C ALA A 23 -5.70 -0.21 6.47
N SER A 24 -6.72 0.58 6.80
CA SER A 24 -7.98 0.59 6.05
C SER A 24 -7.86 1.48 4.79
N ILE A 25 -8.79 1.35 3.83
CA ILE A 25 -8.88 2.30 2.70
C ILE A 25 -9.01 3.73 3.20
N TYR A 26 -9.70 3.96 4.32
CA TYR A 26 -9.89 5.30 4.87
C TYR A 26 -8.55 5.90 5.33
N ASP A 27 -7.75 5.14 6.08
CA ASP A 27 -6.43 5.57 6.54
C ASP A 27 -5.50 5.85 5.35
N LEU A 28 -5.51 4.97 4.34
CA LEU A 28 -4.75 5.16 3.11
C LEU A 28 -5.18 6.42 2.35
N CYS A 29 -6.47 6.74 2.31
CA CYS A 29 -6.95 7.98 1.67
C CYS A 29 -6.46 9.22 2.39
N LEU A 30 -6.47 9.21 3.73
CA LEU A 30 -5.97 10.31 4.56
C LEU A 30 -4.47 10.52 4.36
N GLU A 31 -3.67 9.44 4.44
CA GLU A 31 -2.22 9.52 4.31
C GLU A 31 -1.79 9.94 2.88
N MET A 32 -2.46 9.41 1.86
CA MET A 32 -2.11 9.72 0.47
C MET A 32 -2.61 11.11 0.04
N ASN A 33 -3.57 11.69 0.78
CA ASN A 33 -4.33 12.88 0.41
C ASN A 33 -4.94 12.73 -1.00
N ARG A 34 -5.60 11.59 -1.25
CA ARG A 34 -6.13 11.21 -2.58
C ARG A 34 -7.59 10.79 -2.51
N HIS A 35 -8.26 10.93 -3.65
CA HIS A 35 -9.65 10.53 -3.79
C HIS A 35 -9.79 9.00 -3.57
N PRO A 36 -10.81 8.54 -2.84
CA PRO A 36 -11.00 7.12 -2.54
C PRO A 36 -11.11 6.20 -3.75
N LYS A 37 -11.46 6.73 -4.92
CA LYS A 37 -11.49 5.96 -6.18
C LYS A 37 -10.08 5.54 -6.60
N ASN A 38 -9.11 6.45 -6.55
CA ASN A 38 -7.75 6.20 -7.02
C ASN A 38 -7.00 5.29 -6.04
N VAL A 39 -7.19 5.51 -4.75
CA VAL A 39 -6.61 4.64 -3.70
C VAL A 39 -7.16 3.22 -3.82
N ARG A 40 -8.47 3.04 -4.05
CA ARG A 40 -9.05 1.72 -4.28
C ARG A 40 -8.53 1.04 -5.53
N GLN A 41 -8.34 1.79 -6.62
CA GLN A 41 -7.75 1.24 -7.84
C GLN A 41 -6.31 0.76 -7.57
N ALA A 42 -5.47 1.61 -6.98
CA ALA A 42 -4.10 1.26 -6.64
C ALA A 42 -3.99 0.06 -5.68
N VAL A 43 -4.86 -0.02 -4.66
CA VAL A 43 -4.91 -1.19 -3.76
C VAL A 43 -5.36 -2.43 -4.52
N SER A 44 -6.35 -2.32 -5.41
CA SER A 44 -6.80 -3.44 -6.25
C SER A 44 -5.69 -3.93 -7.17
N ASP A 45 -4.90 -3.03 -7.75
CA ASP A 45 -3.78 -3.38 -8.62
C ASP A 45 -2.66 -4.07 -7.81
N LEU A 46 -2.32 -3.55 -6.62
CA LEU A 46 -1.38 -4.18 -5.70
C LEU A 46 -1.83 -5.58 -5.24
N MET A 47 -3.14 -5.78 -5.03
CA MET A 47 -3.70 -7.10 -4.74
C MET A 47 -3.62 -8.03 -5.95
N HIS A 48 -3.87 -7.52 -7.16
CA HIS A 48 -3.74 -8.28 -8.39
C HIS A 48 -2.29 -8.76 -8.62
N TYR A 49 -1.30 -7.92 -8.30
CA TYR A 49 0.12 -8.30 -8.34
C TYR A 49 0.57 -9.17 -7.16
N GLY A 50 -0.29 -9.41 -6.17
CA GLY A 50 0.05 -10.22 -4.99
C GLY A 50 0.97 -9.51 -4.00
N GLU A 51 1.13 -8.18 -4.08
CA GLU A 51 1.93 -7.40 -3.13
C GLU A 51 1.15 -7.07 -1.86
N VAL A 52 -0.17 -6.93 -1.97
CA VAL A 52 -1.08 -6.62 -0.86
C VAL A 52 -2.13 -7.71 -0.74
N LYS A 53 -2.53 -8.03 0.50
CA LYS A 53 -3.69 -8.88 0.79
C LYS A 53 -4.69 -8.15 1.67
N GLU A 54 -5.95 -8.53 1.53
CA GLU A 54 -6.99 -8.12 2.46
C GLU A 54 -6.91 -8.98 3.72
N HIS A 55 -7.03 -8.33 4.87
CA HIS A 55 -7.06 -8.96 6.17
C HIS A 55 -8.35 -9.76 6.35
N ARG A 56 -8.37 -10.77 7.23
CA ARG A 56 -9.54 -11.66 7.43
C ARG A 56 -10.83 -10.92 7.84
N ASP A 57 -10.72 -9.70 8.36
CA ASP A 57 -11.86 -8.85 8.72
C ASP A 57 -12.52 -8.14 7.54
N GLY A 58 -11.93 -8.19 6.34
CA GLY A 58 -12.43 -7.56 5.12
C GLY A 58 -12.38 -6.03 5.14
N ARG A 59 -11.64 -5.44 6.08
CA ARG A 59 -11.63 -3.98 6.31
C ARG A 59 -10.25 -3.34 6.23
N ARG A 60 -9.21 -4.16 6.38
CA ARG A 60 -7.82 -3.72 6.37
C ARG A 60 -7.04 -4.44 5.29
N TYR A 61 -5.97 -3.79 4.85
CA TYR A 61 -5.02 -4.30 3.88
C TYR A 61 -3.67 -4.37 4.56
N GLU A 62 -2.89 -5.37 4.21
CA GLU A 62 -1.51 -5.57 4.68
C GLU A 62 -0.63 -5.98 3.51
N LEU A 63 0.67 -5.73 3.61
CA LEU A 63 1.61 -6.33 2.66
C LEU A 63 1.59 -7.86 2.81
N VAL A 64 1.72 -8.56 1.68
CA VAL A 64 1.99 -10.00 1.72
C VAL A 64 3.40 -10.20 2.25
N ASP A 65 3.54 -10.95 3.33
CA ASP A 65 4.83 -11.36 3.90
C ASP A 65 5.57 -12.22 2.84
N GLY A 66 6.52 -11.61 2.14
CA GLY A 66 7.15 -12.13 0.91
C GLY A 66 7.18 -11.14 -0.27
N GLY A 67 6.40 -10.05 -0.23
CA GLY A 67 6.31 -9.04 -1.29
C GLY A 67 7.26 -7.84 -1.15
N PHE A 68 7.89 -7.66 0.01
CA PHE A 68 8.91 -6.62 0.21
C PHE A 68 10.10 -7.20 0.97
N THR A 69 11.09 -7.71 0.23
CA THR A 69 12.45 -7.85 0.75
C THR A 69 13.12 -6.50 0.54
N PRO A 70 13.35 -5.68 1.59
CA PRO A 70 14.25 -4.54 1.42
C PRO A 70 15.58 -5.10 0.90
N GLY A 71 16.10 -4.51 -0.18
CA GLY A 71 17.47 -4.79 -0.62
C GLY A 71 18.45 -4.63 0.55
N PRO A 72 19.64 -5.26 0.50
CA PRO A 72 20.50 -5.57 1.66
C PRO A 72 21.04 -4.40 2.51
N ASP A 73 20.56 -3.16 2.32
CA ASP A 73 20.91 -1.98 3.13
C ASP A 73 19.93 -1.69 4.29
N GLY A 74 18.83 -2.44 4.43
CA GLY A 74 17.87 -2.27 5.51
C GLY A 74 18.09 -3.24 6.68
N GLY A 75 19.13 -2.99 7.48
CA GLY A 75 19.49 -3.84 8.61
C GLY A 75 18.39 -4.02 9.66
N VAL A 76 18.53 -5.16 10.38
CA VAL A 76 17.88 -5.59 11.63
C VAL A 76 16.67 -6.54 11.48
N ALA A 77 16.99 -7.83 11.28
CA ALA A 77 16.50 -8.92 12.14
C ALA A 77 17.76 -9.42 12.90
N ALA A 78 17.81 -9.58 14.22
CA ALA A 78 16.85 -10.10 15.17
C ALA A 78 16.92 -9.39 16.54
#